data_AF-A0A964Z5Y2-F1
#
_entry.id   AF-A0A964Z5Y2-F1
#
_cell.length_a   1.000
_cell.length_b   1.000
_cell.length_c   1.000
_cell.angle_alpha   90.00
_cell.angle_beta   90.00
_cell.angle_gamma   90.00
#
_symmetry.space_group_name_H-M   'P 1'
#
loop_
_entity.id
_entity.type
_entity.pdbx_description
1 polymer ?
#
loop_
_entity_poly.entity_id
_entity_poly.type
_entity_poly.pdbx_seq_one_letter_code
_entity_poly.pdbx_strand_id
1 'polypeptide(L)'
;MYAGRVVEKANIMNVFEHPTHPYTKGLLASLPQAGVDRLVPINGFPPNMLQPPSGCAFRPRCEHATDACAATLPDLRPVGDSMSACIRANELMVKS
;
A
#
# COMPACT_ATOMS: atom_id res chain seq x y z
N MET A 1 7.09 -3.41 3.76
CA MET A 1 7.88 -2.16 3.67
C MET A 1 7.89 -1.65 2.23
N TYR A 2 8.07 -0.35 2.01
CA TYR A 2 8.29 0.26 0.70
C TYR A 2 9.14 1.53 0.86
N ALA A 3 10.09 1.77 -0.07
CA ALA A 3 10.94 2.96 -0.06
C ALA A 3 11.62 3.24 1.32
N GLY A 4 12.11 2.18 1.97
CA GLY A 4 12.77 2.28 3.28
C GLY A 4 11.85 2.48 4.49
N ARG A 5 10.53 2.44 4.32
CA ARG A 5 9.55 2.62 5.42
C ARG A 5 8.64 1.42 5.61
N VAL A 6 8.26 1.16 6.86
CA VAL A 6 7.14 0.27 7.18
C VAL A 6 5.85 0.98 6.77
N VAL A 7 5.14 0.41 5.80
CA VAL A 7 3.89 0.97 5.27
C VAL A 7 2.65 0.27 5.83
N GLU A 8 2.83 -0.98 6.28
CA GLU A 8 1.80 -1.79 6.88
C GLU A 8 2.43 -2.84 7.81
N LYS A 9 1.75 -3.14 8.91
CA LYS A 9 2.09 -4.21 9.86
C LYS A 9 0.79 -4.77 10.45
N ALA A 10 0.60 -6.08 10.34
CA ALA A 10 -0.51 -6.78 10.97
C ALA A 10 -0.12 -8.24 11.23
N ASN A 11 -1.02 -9.02 11.84
CA ASN A 11 -0.87 -10.47 11.86
C ASN A 11 -1.01 -11.04 10.43
N ILE A 12 -0.58 -12.29 10.24
CA ILE A 12 -0.55 -12.91 8.90
C ILE A 12 -1.93 -12.94 8.24
N MET A 13 -2.97 -13.38 8.95
CA MET A 13 -4.33 -13.48 8.41
C MET A 13 -4.82 -12.11 7.92
N ASN A 14 -4.67 -11.08 8.74
CA ASN A 14 -5.09 -9.72 8.41
C ASN A 14 -4.33 -9.16 7.20
N VAL A 15 -3.03 -9.43 7.06
CA VAL A 15 -2.28 -8.97 5.87
C VAL A 15 -2.86 -9.59 4.60
N PHE A 16 -3.17 -10.89 4.61
CA PHE A 16 -3.64 -11.60 3.42
C PHE A 16 -5.11 -11.31 3.10
N GLU A 17 -5.98 -11.24 4.10
CA GLU A 17 -7.44 -11.11 3.91
C GLU A 17 -7.90 -9.65 3.91
N HIS A 18 -7.25 -8.79 4.70
CA HIS A 18 -7.66 -7.40 4.91
C HIS A 18 -6.49 -6.41 4.79
N PRO A 19 -5.74 -6.40 3.66
CA PRO A 19 -4.64 -5.45 3.46
C PRO A 19 -5.16 -4.01 3.46
N THR A 20 -4.59 -3.20 4.34
CA THR A 20 -5.01 -1.82 4.61
C THR A 20 -4.24 -0.77 3.82
N HIS A 21 -3.08 -1.14 3.25
CA HIS A 21 -2.28 -0.26 2.41
C HIS A 21 -2.36 -0.67 0.93
N PRO A 22 -2.64 0.25 -0.01
CA PRO A 22 -2.76 -0.07 -1.45
C PRO A 22 -1.55 -0.81 -2.04
N TYR A 23 -0.34 -0.49 -1.57
CA TYR A 23 0.87 -1.23 -1.93
C TYR A 23 0.80 -2.72 -1.53
N THR A 24 0.40 -3.03 -0.30
CA THR A 24 0.27 -4.42 0.17
C THR A 24 -0.80 -5.15 -0.63
N LYS A 25 -1.95 -4.51 -0.88
CA LYS A 25 -3.01 -5.06 -1.74
C LYS A 25 -2.48 -5.39 -3.14
N GLY A 26 -1.73 -4.47 -3.75
CA GLY A 26 -1.08 -4.69 -5.04
C GLY A 26 -0.06 -5.84 -5.02
N LEU A 27 0.76 -5.95 -3.97
CA LEU A 27 1.71 -7.06 -3.82
C LEU A 27 1.01 -8.41 -3.78
N LEU A 28 -0.06 -8.52 -2.99
CA LEU A 28 -0.83 -9.76 -2.86
C LEU A 28 -1.52 -10.12 -4.19
N ALA A 29 -2.04 -9.13 -4.91
CA ALA A 29 -2.61 -9.34 -6.25
C ALA A 29 -1.56 -9.76 -7.30
N SER A 30 -0.28 -9.45 -7.08
CA SER A 30 0.83 -9.90 -7.94
C SER A 30 1.34 -11.30 -7.60
N LEU A 31 0.86 -11.94 -6.53
CA LEU A 31 1.27 -13.29 -6.18
C LEU A 31 0.68 -14.32 -7.15
N PRO A 32 1.44 -15.37 -7.52
CA PRO A 32 0.91 -16.49 -8.27
C PRO A 32 -0.21 -17.19 -7.49
N GLN A 33 -1.34 -17.41 -8.16
CA GLN A 33 -2.45 -18.19 -7.62
C GLN A 33 -2.65 -19.45 -8.46
N ALA A 34 -3.01 -20.55 -7.81
CA ALA A 34 -3.29 -21.79 -8.52
C ALA A 34 -4.44 -21.59 -9.51
N GLY A 35 -4.22 -21.96 -10.78
CA GLY A 35 -5.21 -21.79 -11.84
C GLY A 35 -5.32 -20.37 -12.42
N VAL A 36 -4.44 -19.44 -12.04
CA VAL A 36 -4.38 -18.09 -12.64
C VAL A 36 -3.16 -17.98 -13.53
N ASP A 37 -3.38 -17.87 -14.84
CA ASP A 37 -2.29 -17.79 -15.84
C ASP A 37 -1.67 -16.40 -15.95
N ARG A 38 -2.36 -15.34 -15.48
CA ARG A 38 -1.91 -13.96 -15.64
C ARG A 38 -1.85 -13.21 -14.31
N LEU A 39 -0.64 -12.84 -13.92
CA LEU A 39 -0.38 -12.00 -12.76
C LEU A 39 -0.81 -10.55 -13.01
N VAL A 40 -1.29 -9.87 -11.98
CA VAL A 40 -1.58 -8.43 -12.02
C VAL A 40 -0.41 -7.69 -11.37
N PRO A 41 0.53 -7.11 -12.14
CA PRO A 41 1.66 -6.39 -11.58
C PRO A 41 1.22 -5.02 -11.04
N ILE A 42 1.96 -4.51 -10.06
CA ILE A 42 1.88 -3.08 -9.71
C ILE A 42 2.57 -2.29 -10.82
N ASN A 43 1.78 -1.52 -11.58
CA ASN A 43 2.29 -0.70 -12.68
C ASN A 43 3.33 0.35 -12.25
N GLY A 44 4.17 0.75 -13.21
CA GLY A 44 5.21 1.75 -13.02
C GLY A 44 6.44 1.26 -12.25
N PHE A 45 7.39 2.17 -12.03
CA PHE A 45 8.68 1.88 -11.41
C PHE A 45 8.76 2.42 -9.97
N PRO A 46 9.52 1.76 -9.07
CA PRO A 46 9.83 2.32 -7.75
C PRO A 46 10.45 3.74 -7.85
N PRO A 47 10.21 4.61 -6.85
CA PRO A 47 10.75 5.96 -6.86
C PRO A 47 12.27 5.97 -6.75
N ASN A 48 12.91 6.99 -7.31
CA ASN A 48 14.33 7.25 -7.10
C ASN A 48 14.57 7.72 -5.65
N MET A 49 15.24 6.91 -4.85
CA MET A 49 15.49 7.23 -3.43
C MET A 49 16.67 8.18 -3.21
N LEU A 50 17.46 8.52 -4.24
CA LEU A 50 18.41 9.63 -4.19
C LEU A 50 17.72 11.00 -4.20
N GLN A 51 16.48 11.05 -4.70
CA GLN A 51 15.62 12.23 -4.73
C GLN A 51 14.20 11.81 -4.30
N PRO A 52 14.00 11.51 -3.01
CA PRO A 52 12.77 10.92 -2.54
C PRO A 52 11.58 11.86 -2.81
N PRO A 53 10.44 11.32 -3.28
CA PRO A 53 9.24 12.12 -3.48
C PRO A 53 8.72 12.67 -2.15
N SER A 54 8.08 13.83 -2.19
CA SER A 54 7.33 14.34 -1.04
C SER A 54 6.17 13.42 -0.65
N GLY A 55 5.81 13.39 0.63
CA GLY A 55 4.65 12.62 1.09
C GLY A 55 4.79 11.12 0.85
N CYS A 56 3.69 10.48 0.43
CA CYS A 56 3.65 9.05 0.16
C CYS A 56 4.48 8.66 -1.08
N ALA A 57 5.57 7.92 -0.85
CA ALA A 57 6.44 7.42 -1.93
C ALA A 57 5.74 6.46 -2.91
N PHE A 58 4.63 5.85 -2.50
CA PHE A 58 3.83 4.98 -3.36
C PHE A 58 2.80 5.75 -4.21
N ARG A 59 2.60 7.07 -3.96
CA ARG A 59 1.58 7.87 -4.67
C ARG A 59 1.59 7.74 -6.20
N PRO A 60 2.74 7.68 -6.92
CA PRO A 60 2.73 7.68 -8.39
C PRO A 60 2.22 6.36 -8.98
N ARG A 61 2.12 5.30 -8.16
CA ARG A 61 1.71 3.95 -8.54
C ARG A 61 0.41 3.52 -7.83
N CYS A 62 -0.15 4.38 -7.00
CA CYS A 62 -1.32 4.08 -6.19
C CYS A 62 -2.58 4.51 -6.93
N GLU A 63 -3.46 3.56 -7.26
CA GLU A 63 -4.76 3.81 -7.91
C GLU A 63 -5.73 4.61 -7.03
N HIS A 64 -5.42 4.75 -5.74
CA HIS A 64 -6.19 5.50 -4.75
C HIS A 64 -5.49 6.80 -4.31
N ALA A 65 -4.45 7.25 -5.03
CA ALA A 65 -3.75 8.49 -4.71
C ALA A 65 -4.68 9.70 -4.78
N THR A 66 -4.44 10.67 -3.90
CA THR A 66 -5.07 12.00 -3.90
C THR A 66 -4.00 13.06 -3.70
N ASP A 67 -4.32 14.34 -3.90
CA ASP A 67 -3.38 15.44 -3.72
C ASP A 67 -2.80 15.48 -2.29
N ALA A 68 -3.58 15.10 -1.30
CA ALA A 68 -3.13 14.98 0.09
C ALA A 68 -1.97 13.98 0.27
N CYS A 69 -1.85 12.97 -0.60
CA CYS A 69 -0.73 12.02 -0.58
C CYS A 69 0.61 12.68 -0.95
N ALA A 70 0.63 13.81 -1.63
CA ALA A 70 1.85 14.53 -1.97
C ALA A 70 2.39 15.38 -0.81
N ALA A 71 1.49 15.84 0.08
CA ALA A 71 1.81 16.67 1.23
C ALA A 71 2.00 15.85 2.52
N THR A 72 1.26 14.75 2.67
CA THR A 72 1.19 14.01 3.93
C THR A 72 1.75 12.60 3.79
N LEU A 73 2.71 12.29 4.66
CA LEU A 73 3.20 10.93 4.90
C LEU A 73 2.89 10.60 6.36
N PRO A 74 1.80 9.87 6.65
CA PRO A 74 1.46 9.56 8.02
C PRO A 74 2.46 8.54 8.57
N ASP A 75 2.67 8.59 9.88
CA ASP A 75 3.31 7.48 10.58
C ASP A 75 2.38 6.26 10.61
N LEU A 76 2.97 5.13 10.97
CA LEU A 76 2.24 3.89 11.11
C LEU A 76 1.21 4.03 12.24
N ARG A 77 -0.08 4.02 11.89
CA ARG A 77 -1.20 4.24 12.82
C ARG A 77 -2.16 3.06 12.86
N PRO A 78 -2.92 2.87 13.95
CA PRO A 78 -3.95 1.82 14.01
C PRO A 78 -5.05 2.02 12.96
N VAL A 79 -5.45 0.91 12.34
CA VAL A 79 -6.52 0.79 11.34
C VAL A 79 -7.16 -0.58 11.54
N GLY A 80 -8.23 -0.64 12.34
CA GLY A 80 -8.78 -1.91 12.83
C GLY A 80 -7.73 -2.70 13.62
N ASP A 81 -7.58 -3.98 13.30
CA ASP A 81 -6.58 -4.88 13.90
C ASP A 81 -5.21 -4.84 13.19
N SER A 82 -4.98 -3.82 12.37
CA SER A 82 -3.78 -3.62 11.56
C SER A 82 -3.19 -2.24 11.82
N MET A 83 -1.95 -2.05 11.39
CA MET A 83 -1.26 -0.76 11.43
C MET A 83 -0.91 -0.34 10.01
N SER A 84 -1.23 0.89 9.61
CA SER A 84 -1.05 1.38 8.23
C SER A 84 -0.47 2.79 8.20
N ALA A 85 0.39 3.06 7.22
CA ALA A 85 0.90 4.39 6.89
C ALA A 85 0.17 5.00 5.67
N CYS A 86 -1.08 4.61 5.42
CA CYS A 86 -1.92 5.20 4.37
C CYS A 86 -2.89 6.23 4.96
N ILE A 87 -2.96 7.43 4.40
CA ILE A 87 -3.91 8.46 4.85
C ILE A 87 -5.37 8.05 4.60
N ARG A 88 -5.61 7.17 3.62
CA ARG A 88 -6.94 6.66 3.24
C ARG A 88 -7.26 5.26 3.76
N ALA A 89 -6.43 4.68 4.62
CA ALA A 89 -6.59 3.29 5.07
C ALA A 89 -8.02 2.98 5.57
N ASN A 90 -8.58 3.83 6.44
CA ASN A 90 -9.93 3.65 7.00
C ASN A 90 -11.01 3.72 5.90
N GLU A 91 -10.87 4.60 4.91
CA GLU A 91 -11.84 4.72 3.81
C GLU A 91 -11.81 3.50 2.90
N LEU A 92 -10.62 2.99 2.62
CA LEU A 92 -10.41 1.87 1.69
C LEU A 92 -10.83 0.52 2.30
N MET A 93 -10.77 0.38 3.63
CA MET A 93 -11.26 -0.81 4.33
C MET A 93 -12.78 -1.01 4.22
N VAL A 94 -13.57 0.06 4.15
CA VAL A 94 -15.04 -0.02 4.11
C VAL A 94 -15.57 -0.42 2.72
N LYS A 95 -14.73 -0.36 1.68
CA LYS A 95 -15.12 -0.58 0.28
C LYS A 95 -14.66 -1.93 -0.31
N SER A 96 -14.23 -2.89 0.52
CA SER A 96 -13.76 -4.21 0.06
C SER A 96 -14.76 -5.32 0.34
#